data_AF-A0A5J4RB53-F1
#
_entry.id   AF-A0A5J4RB53-F1
#
_cell.length_a   1.000
_cell.length_b   1.000
_cell.length_c   1.000
_cell.angle_alpha   90.00
_cell.angle_beta   90.00
_cell.angle_gamma   90.00
#
_symmetry.space_group_name_H-M   'P 1'
#
loop_
_entity.id
_entity.type
_entity.pdbx_description
1 polymer ?
#
loop_
_entity_poly.entity_id
_entity_poly.type
_entity_poly.pdbx_seq_one_letter_code
_entity_poly.pdbx_strand_id
1 'polypeptide(L)'
;KIDFRSMCRWEPSFVMNKGRHFILNQMKKLLLFICFLKQYLFKSDNESIARTIAELPAFHRTEAFKYVFEGTTFCVWYLRIRKNIFNDHQFAGVVKVEMILTTEEEIEEGMNTDVINQISAHLINERNPVCYGTDKRWANHIYPVYLTESFIKSQYIGDSFFLNLF
;
A
#
# COMPACT_ATOMS: atom_id res chain seq x y z
N LYS A 1 -3.43 13.40 -12.09
CA LYS A 1 -4.26 12.41 -12.83
C LYS A 1 -3.32 11.37 -13.41
N ILE A 2 -3.26 10.17 -12.84
CA ILE A 2 -2.38 9.10 -13.34
C ILE A 2 -3.08 8.50 -14.56
N ASP A 3 -2.49 8.64 -15.75
CA ASP A 3 -3.04 8.03 -16.97
C ASP A 3 -2.60 6.57 -17.07
N PHE A 4 -3.54 5.66 -16.83
CA PHE A 4 -3.31 4.23 -16.87
C PHE A 4 -3.32 3.64 -18.30
N ARG A 5 -3.83 4.36 -19.30
CA ARG A 5 -3.98 3.83 -20.67
C ARG A 5 -2.67 3.85 -21.46
N SER A 6 -1.77 4.79 -21.18
CA SER A 6 -0.43 4.85 -21.77
C SER A 6 0.55 3.86 -21.13
N MET A 7 0.27 3.37 -19.92
CA MET A 7 1.15 2.45 -19.17
C MET A 7 0.96 0.96 -19.54
N CYS A 8 -0.15 0.58 -20.18
CA CYS A 8 -0.41 -0.79 -20.63
C CYS A 8 0.34 -1.19 -21.92
N ARG A 9 1.24 -0.33 -22.43
CA ARG A 9 2.02 -0.57 -23.65
C ARG A 9 3.52 -0.52 -23.33
N TRP A 10 3.97 -1.38 -22.42
CA TRP A 10 5.40 -1.60 -22.20
C TRP A 10 5.92 -2.54 -23.31
N GLU A 11 6.56 -1.95 -24.33
CA GLU A 11 7.44 -2.72 -25.21
C GLU A 11 8.66 -3.20 -24.38
N PRO A 12 9.08 -4.46 -24.49
CA PRO A 12 10.11 -5.03 -23.60
C PRO A 12 11.54 -4.49 -23.76
N SER A 13 11.78 -3.56 -24.70
CA SER A 13 13.12 -3.32 -25.24
C SER A 13 13.75 -1.96 -24.91
N PHE A 14 13.05 -1.02 -24.27
CA PHE A 14 13.60 0.33 -24.08
C PHE A 14 13.63 0.77 -22.61
N VAL A 15 14.85 0.80 -22.08
CA VAL A 15 15.29 1.32 -20.76
C VAL A 15 15.03 0.39 -19.57
N MET A 16 15.89 0.48 -18.54
CA MET A 16 15.73 -0.04 -17.16
C MET A 16 16.69 -1.18 -16.74
N ASN A 17 18.01 -0.98 -16.88
CA ASN A 17 19.00 -1.68 -16.04
C ASN A 17 19.45 -0.85 -14.81
N LYS A 18 19.34 0.49 -14.84
CA LYS A 18 19.64 1.36 -13.68
C LYS A 18 18.42 1.65 -12.79
N GLY A 19 17.22 1.81 -13.36
CA GLY A 19 15.99 2.15 -12.62
C GLY A 19 15.43 1.01 -11.76
N ARG A 20 15.64 -0.27 -12.16
CA ARG A 20 15.21 -1.42 -11.35
C ARG A 20 15.92 -1.48 -10.00
N HIS A 21 17.22 -1.18 -9.97
CA HIS A 21 18.00 -1.21 -8.72
C HIS A 21 17.56 -0.09 -7.76
N PHE A 22 17.25 1.10 -8.29
CA PHE A 22 16.73 2.22 -7.51
C PHE A 22 15.35 1.90 -6.92
N ILE A 23 14.40 1.42 -7.75
CA ILE A 23 13.06 1.06 -7.29
C ILE A 23 13.11 -0.08 -6.26
N LEU A 24 13.95 -1.10 -6.48
CA LEU A 24 14.14 -2.18 -5.51
C LEU A 24 14.69 -1.68 -4.17
N ASN A 25 15.58 -0.69 -4.19
CA ASN A 25 16.11 -0.11 -2.94
C ASN A 25 15.06 0.72 -2.20
N GLN A 26 14.18 1.42 -2.92
CA GLN A 26 13.05 2.14 -2.33
C GLN A 26 11.97 1.19 -1.81
N MET A 27 11.75 0.03 -2.46
CA MET A 27 10.84 -1.00 -1.97
C MET A 27 11.29 -1.60 -0.62
N LYS A 28 12.59 -1.58 -0.29
CA LYS A 28 13.07 -2.01 1.04
C LYS A 28 12.66 -1.05 2.16
N LYS A 29 12.41 0.22 1.84
CA LYS A 29 11.96 1.26 2.79
C LYS A 29 10.43 1.35 2.88
N LEU A 30 9.71 0.61 2.03
CA LEU A 30 8.27 0.66 1.91
C LEU A 30 7.62 -0.22 2.98
N LEU A 31 6.84 0.41 3.86
CA LEU A 31 5.98 -0.27 4.81
C LEU A 31 4.54 -0.18 4.30
N LEU A 32 3.99 -1.35 3.95
CA LEU A 32 2.58 -1.49 3.56
C LEU A 32 1.78 -1.96 4.77
N PHE A 33 0.99 -1.04 5.34
CA PHE A 33 0.03 -1.39 6.37
C PHE A 33 -1.31 -1.76 5.74
N ILE A 34 -1.52 -3.06 5.58
CA ILE A 34 -2.78 -3.65 5.12
C ILE A 34 -3.63 -4.04 6.33
N CYS A 35 -3.95 -3.10 7.23
CA CYS A 35 -5.12 -3.26 8.11
C CYS A 35 -5.52 -1.97 8.83
N PHE A 36 -6.83 -1.77 8.90
CA PHE A 36 -7.53 -0.70 9.60
C PHE A 36 -7.50 -0.91 11.12
N LEU A 37 -6.90 0.03 11.83
CA LEU A 37 -7.41 0.48 13.13
C LEU A 37 -7.78 1.95 12.99
N LYS A 38 -9.01 2.26 13.43
CA LYS A 38 -9.68 3.57 13.43
C LYS A 38 -8.88 4.72 14.08
N GLN A 39 -7.74 4.40 14.71
CA GLN A 39 -7.01 5.27 15.64
C GLN A 39 -5.99 6.21 14.98
N TYR A 40 -5.63 6.05 13.70
CA TYR A 40 -4.49 6.78 13.10
C TYR A 40 -4.79 7.50 11.77
N LEU A 41 -6.01 8.05 11.62
CA LEU A 41 -6.42 8.86 10.47
C LEU A 41 -6.21 10.36 10.71
N PHE A 42 -5.10 10.74 11.32
CA PHE A 42 -4.77 12.12 11.60
C PHE A 42 -3.69 12.60 10.63
N LYS A 43 -3.97 13.71 9.95
CA LYS A 43 -2.94 14.55 9.33
C LYS A 43 -2.19 15.28 10.45
N SER A 44 -0.99 15.78 10.18
CA SER A 44 -0.18 16.59 11.12
C SER A 44 -0.96 17.72 11.81
N ASP A 45 -2.06 18.18 11.21
CA ASP A 45 -2.79 19.38 11.62
C ASP A 45 -4.13 19.08 12.33
N ASN A 46 -4.35 17.86 12.83
CA ASN A 46 -5.61 17.44 13.48
C ASN A 46 -6.87 17.46 12.58
N GLU A 47 -6.74 17.76 11.28
CA GLU A 47 -7.82 17.61 10.32
C GLU A 47 -8.10 16.14 9.99
N SER A 48 -9.37 15.75 10.05
CA SER A 48 -9.79 14.40 9.72
C SER A 48 -9.68 14.14 8.22
N ILE A 49 -8.63 13.44 7.79
CA ILE A 49 -8.47 13.01 6.38
C ILE A 49 -9.47 11.90 5.98
N ALA A 50 -10.22 11.39 6.96
CA ALA A 50 -11.21 10.34 6.80
C ALA A 50 -12.22 10.63 5.69
N ARG A 51 -12.73 11.86 5.57
CA ARG A 51 -13.69 12.23 4.53
C ARG A 51 -13.07 12.15 3.13
N THR A 52 -11.87 12.71 2.98
CA THR A 52 -11.10 12.65 1.72
C THR A 52 -10.84 11.22 1.28
N ILE A 53 -10.52 10.31 2.22
CA ILE A 53 -10.27 8.90 1.91
C ILE A 53 -11.57 8.16 1.54
N ALA A 54 -12.67 8.45 2.25
CA ALA A 54 -13.97 7.88 1.97
C ALA A 54 -14.44 8.22 0.55
N GLU A 55 -14.26 9.49 0.14
CA GLU A 55 -14.64 10.02 -1.17
C GLU A 55 -13.58 9.77 -2.27
N LEU A 56 -12.40 9.19 -1.92
CA LEU A 56 -11.29 8.98 -2.85
C LEU A 56 -11.71 8.10 -4.03
N PRO A 57 -11.56 8.55 -5.30
CA PRO A 57 -11.90 7.75 -6.47
C PRO A 57 -11.03 6.51 -6.61
N ALA A 58 -11.50 5.50 -7.36
CA ALA A 58 -10.68 4.32 -7.63
C ALA A 58 -9.40 4.68 -8.40
N PHE A 59 -8.31 4.02 -8.04
CA PHE A 59 -6.97 4.21 -8.60
C PHE A 59 -6.38 5.61 -8.39
N HIS A 60 -6.91 6.35 -7.42
CA HIS A 60 -6.38 7.64 -7.01
C HIS A 60 -5.70 7.52 -5.65
N ARG A 61 -4.72 8.39 -5.43
CA ARG A 61 -4.05 8.57 -4.14
C ARG A 61 -4.37 9.94 -3.55
N THR A 62 -4.19 10.06 -2.24
CA THR A 62 -4.11 11.36 -1.57
C THR A 62 -2.77 12.02 -1.85
N GLU A 63 -2.67 13.30 -1.49
CA GLU A 63 -1.37 13.94 -1.31
C GLU A 63 -0.56 13.20 -0.23
N ALA A 64 0.75 13.17 -0.44
CA ALA A 64 1.67 12.61 0.53
C ALA A 64 2.02 13.66 1.58
N PHE A 65 2.09 13.24 2.84
CA PHE A 65 2.46 14.11 3.94
C PHE A 65 3.57 13.48 4.77
N LYS A 66 4.33 14.32 5.46
CA LYS A 66 5.39 13.89 6.37
C LYS A 66 4.82 13.68 7.77
N TYR A 67 5.28 12.63 8.43
CA TYR A 67 4.94 12.32 9.81
C TYR A 67 6.21 11.85 10.54
N VAL A 68 6.47 12.38 11.72
CA VAL A 68 7.61 11.98 12.54
C VAL A 68 7.11 11.13 13.70
N PHE A 69 7.67 9.94 13.83
CA PHE A 69 7.36 9.02 14.93
C PHE A 69 8.66 8.45 15.48
N GLU A 70 8.85 8.57 16.80
CA GLU A 70 10.03 8.05 17.51
C GLU A 70 11.37 8.44 16.85
N GLY A 71 11.50 9.69 16.40
CA GLY A 71 12.71 10.20 15.75
C GLY A 71 12.92 9.75 14.30
N THR A 72 12.02 8.95 13.75
CA THR A 72 12.03 8.53 12.34
C THR A 72 10.99 9.33 11.54
N THR A 73 11.38 9.80 10.36
CA THR A 73 10.48 10.54 9.46
C THR A 73 9.90 9.61 8.41
N PHE A 74 8.59 9.69 8.23
CA PHE A 74 7.82 8.89 7.29
C PHE A 74 7.16 9.77 6.25
N CYS A 75 7.14 9.29 5.01
CA CYS A 75 6.27 9.78 3.95
C CYS A 75 5.04 8.87 3.87
N VAL A 76 3.85 9.45 4.05
CA VAL A 76 2.59 8.70 4.15
C VAL A 76 1.59 9.18 3.12
N TRP A 77 0.91 8.25 2.45
CA TRP A 77 -0.23 8.54 1.60
C TRP A 77 -1.23 7.39 1.59
N TYR A 78 -2.46 7.68 1.15
CA TYR A 78 -3.52 6.69 1.01
C TYR A 78 -3.80 6.44 -0.47
N LEU A 79 -4.04 5.19 -0.83
CA LEU A 79 -4.25 4.76 -2.22
C LEU A 79 -5.48 3.86 -2.31
N ARG A 80 -6.44 4.21 -3.17
CA ARG A 80 -7.58 3.34 -3.45
C ARG A 80 -7.26 2.38 -4.59
N ILE A 81 -6.94 1.13 -4.24
CA ILE A 81 -6.62 0.07 -5.19
C ILE A 81 -7.85 -0.60 -5.81
N ARG A 82 -9.05 -0.48 -5.21
CA ARG A 82 -10.28 -1.09 -5.74
C ARG A 82 -11.48 -0.14 -5.68
N LYS A 83 -12.40 -0.29 -6.63
CA LYS A 83 -13.69 0.41 -6.60
C LYS A 83 -14.52 -0.10 -5.42
N ASN A 84 -15.22 0.81 -4.75
CA ASN A 84 -16.13 0.48 -3.67
C ASN A 84 -17.51 0.11 -4.22
N ILE A 85 -17.62 -1.07 -4.85
CA ILE A 85 -18.90 -1.55 -5.44
C ILE A 85 -19.53 -2.64 -4.57
N PHE A 86 -18.72 -3.48 -3.94
CA PHE A 86 -19.15 -4.70 -3.24
C PHE A 86 -18.66 -4.78 -1.78
N ASN A 87 -18.22 -3.66 -1.19
CA ASN A 87 -17.60 -3.70 0.13
C ASN A 87 -18.48 -3.09 1.21
N ASP A 88 -18.42 -3.67 2.40
CA ASP A 88 -19.26 -3.31 3.56
C ASP A 88 -18.85 -1.99 4.24
N HIS A 89 -17.69 -1.41 3.91
CA HIS A 89 -17.17 -0.20 4.55
C HIS A 89 -16.62 0.81 3.53
N GLN A 90 -16.83 2.11 3.79
CA GLN A 90 -16.35 3.24 2.96
C GLN A 90 -14.84 3.28 2.67
N PHE A 91 -14.04 2.54 3.44
CA PHE A 91 -12.59 2.49 3.31
C PHE A 91 -12.06 1.20 2.71
N ALA A 92 -12.94 0.27 2.39
CA ALA A 92 -12.54 -0.95 1.74
C ALA A 92 -12.01 -0.65 0.33
N GLY A 93 -10.92 -1.31 -0.03
CA GLY A 93 -10.17 -1.01 -1.23
C GLY A 93 -9.16 0.13 -1.07
N VAL A 94 -8.96 0.67 0.13
CA VAL A 94 -7.92 1.67 0.42
C VAL A 94 -6.78 1.03 1.21
N VAL A 95 -5.54 1.31 0.79
CA VAL A 95 -4.32 0.94 1.51
C VAL A 95 -3.61 2.20 2.00
N LYS A 96 -3.04 2.14 3.21
CA LYS A 96 -2.12 3.14 3.73
C LYS A 96 -0.72 2.72 3.32
N VAL A 97 0.00 3.62 2.68
CA VAL A 97 1.37 3.39 2.25
C VAL A 97 2.28 4.33 3.02
N GLU A 98 3.29 3.75 3.66
CA GLU A 98 4.27 4.46 4.46
C GLU A 98 5.66 4.15 3.95
N MET A 99 6.54 5.14 3.98
CA MET A 99 7.90 4.97 3.52
C MET A 99 8.84 5.73 4.43
N ILE A 100 9.88 5.04 4.89
CA ILE A 100 10.90 5.63 5.76
C ILE A 100 11.77 6.56 4.93
N LEU A 101 11.93 7.79 5.39
CA LEU A 101 12.86 8.77 4.83
C LEU A 101 14.16 8.68 5.63
N THR A 102 15.28 8.43 4.96
CA THR A 102 16.56 8.13 5.61
C THR A 102 17.61 9.21 5.34
N THR A 103 17.63 9.77 4.13
CA THR A 103 18.61 10.79 3.76
C THR A 103 18.14 12.18 4.18
N GLU A 104 19.09 13.08 4.47
CA GLU A 104 18.78 14.47 4.84
C GLU A 104 17.91 15.18 3.79
N GLU A 105 18.20 15.00 2.50
CA GLU A 105 17.40 15.52 1.38
C GLU A 105 15.94 15.02 1.42
N GLU A 106 15.74 13.70 1.54
CA GLU A 106 14.40 13.10 1.70
C GLU A 106 13.66 13.67 2.92
N ILE A 107 14.35 13.95 4.02
CA ILE A 107 13.75 14.47 5.26
C ILE A 107 13.36 15.94 5.11
N GLU A 108 14.22 16.77 4.51
CA GLU A 108 13.99 18.20 4.30
C GLU A 108 12.95 18.45 3.22
N GLU A 109 13.18 17.95 2.00
CA GLU A 109 12.36 18.22 0.82
C GLU A 109 11.16 17.26 0.68
N GLY A 110 11.20 16.11 1.36
CA GLY A 110 10.23 15.04 1.16
C GLY A 110 10.62 14.11 0.01
N MET A 111 9.75 13.14 -0.30
CA MET A 111 10.03 12.24 -1.42
C MET A 111 9.52 12.81 -2.74
N ASN A 112 10.31 12.61 -3.80
CA ASN A 112 9.92 12.91 -5.17
C ASN A 112 8.57 12.27 -5.54
N THR A 113 7.66 13.11 -6.01
CA THR A 113 6.29 12.77 -6.42
C THR A 113 6.24 11.65 -7.48
N ASP A 114 7.21 11.59 -8.40
CA ASP A 114 7.26 10.56 -9.44
C ASP A 114 7.53 9.17 -8.84
N VAL A 115 8.36 9.09 -7.81
CA VAL A 115 8.61 7.84 -7.08
C VAL A 115 7.33 7.36 -6.40
N ILE A 116 6.62 8.27 -5.73
CA ILE A 116 5.32 7.98 -5.08
C ILE A 116 4.29 7.52 -6.12
N ASN A 117 4.24 8.16 -7.29
CA ASN A 117 3.35 7.78 -8.39
C ASN A 117 3.70 6.39 -8.95
N GLN A 118 4.98 6.09 -9.14
CA GLN A 118 5.44 4.79 -9.61
C GLN A 118 5.08 3.68 -8.62
N ILE A 119 5.39 3.86 -7.32
CA ILE A 119 5.02 2.91 -6.28
C ILE A 119 3.50 2.69 -6.27
N SER A 120 2.72 3.77 -6.32
CA SER A 120 1.26 3.69 -6.34
C SER A 120 0.74 2.91 -7.55
N ALA A 121 1.34 3.12 -8.72
CA ALA A 121 0.97 2.40 -9.93
C ALA A 121 1.33 0.91 -9.86
N HIS A 122 2.49 0.57 -9.30
CA HIS A 122 2.87 -0.82 -9.04
C HIS A 122 1.91 -1.51 -8.08
N LEU A 123 1.53 -0.88 -6.96
CA LEU A 123 0.56 -1.44 -6.01
C LEU A 123 -0.81 -1.68 -6.63
N ILE A 124 -1.26 -0.77 -7.51
CA ILE A 124 -2.48 -0.97 -8.28
C ILE A 124 -2.34 -2.20 -9.17
N ASN A 125 -1.23 -2.38 -9.88
CA ASN A 125 -1.03 -3.50 -10.80
C ASN A 125 -0.97 -4.86 -10.09
N GLU A 126 -0.31 -4.92 -8.94
CA GLU A 126 -0.14 -6.15 -8.13
C GLU A 126 -1.40 -6.56 -7.33
N ARG A 127 -2.48 -5.76 -7.38
CA ARG A 127 -3.71 -6.07 -6.64
C ARG A 127 -4.42 -7.33 -7.16
N ASN A 128 -4.14 -7.77 -8.37
CA ASN A 128 -4.81 -8.90 -9.00
C ASN A 128 -3.84 -10.07 -9.18
N PRO A 129 -4.30 -11.32 -9.00
CA PRO A 129 -5.67 -11.77 -8.71
C PRO A 129 -6.16 -11.48 -7.28
N VAL A 130 -7.47 -11.61 -7.05
CA VAL A 130 -8.14 -11.24 -5.79
C VAL A 130 -8.68 -12.48 -5.08
N CYS A 131 -8.52 -12.55 -3.76
CA CYS A 131 -9.01 -13.63 -2.90
C CYS A 131 -10.46 -13.43 -2.42
N TYR A 132 -11.36 -13.06 -3.34
CA TYR A 132 -12.77 -12.80 -3.01
C TYR A 132 -13.42 -14.05 -2.39
N GLY A 133 -14.12 -13.86 -1.26
CA GLY A 133 -14.81 -14.94 -0.55
C GLY A 133 -13.92 -15.81 0.36
N THR A 134 -12.61 -15.80 0.18
CA THR A 134 -11.68 -16.58 1.03
C THR A 134 -11.24 -15.81 2.28
N ASP A 135 -10.96 -14.51 2.16
CA ASP A 135 -10.60 -13.64 3.29
C ASP A 135 -11.57 -12.46 3.37
N LYS A 136 -12.07 -12.12 4.57
CA LYS A 136 -12.92 -10.94 4.79
C LYS A 136 -12.21 -9.62 4.42
N ARG A 137 -10.88 -9.60 4.46
CA ARG A 137 -10.03 -8.45 4.11
C ARG A 137 -9.67 -8.39 2.63
N TRP A 138 -10.25 -9.23 1.78
CA TRP A 138 -9.95 -9.34 0.33
C TRP A 138 -9.88 -7.99 -0.39
N ALA A 139 -10.72 -7.03 -0.01
CA ALA A 139 -10.79 -5.72 -0.64
C ALA A 139 -9.48 -4.92 -0.51
N ASN A 140 -8.71 -5.16 0.56
CA ASN A 140 -7.45 -4.47 0.85
C ASN A 140 -6.21 -5.30 0.50
N HIS A 141 -6.39 -6.59 0.22
CA HIS A 141 -5.27 -7.49 -0.08
C HIS A 141 -4.57 -7.13 -1.38
N ILE A 142 -3.24 -7.24 -1.36
CA ILE A 142 -2.39 -7.21 -2.55
C ILE A 142 -1.92 -8.64 -2.78
N TYR A 143 -1.94 -9.12 -4.03
CA TYR A 143 -1.80 -10.56 -4.31
C TYR A 143 -0.51 -11.19 -3.74
N PRO A 144 0.69 -10.59 -3.89
CA PRO A 144 1.91 -11.17 -3.34
C PRO A 144 1.89 -11.27 -1.81
N VAL A 145 1.26 -10.30 -1.13
CA VAL A 145 1.13 -10.31 0.34
C VAL A 145 0.18 -11.42 0.78
N TYR A 146 -0.99 -11.51 0.13
CA TYR A 146 -1.95 -12.59 0.39
C TYR A 146 -1.31 -13.96 0.19
N LEU A 147 -0.61 -14.18 -0.91
CA LEU A 147 0.03 -15.46 -1.22
C LEU A 147 1.06 -15.84 -0.16
N THR A 148 1.87 -14.88 0.27
CA THR A 148 2.89 -15.09 1.32
C THR A 148 2.24 -15.40 2.67
N GLU A 149 1.20 -14.65 3.06
CA GLU A 149 0.47 -14.89 4.31
C GLU A 149 -0.20 -16.28 4.30
N SER A 150 -0.82 -16.66 3.18
CA SER A 150 -1.43 -17.99 3.02
C SER A 150 -0.38 -19.11 3.06
N PHE A 151 0.78 -18.91 2.43
CA PHE A 151 1.86 -19.89 2.47
C PHE A 151 2.41 -20.08 3.89
N ILE A 152 2.71 -18.98 4.60
CA ILE A 152 3.21 -19.06 5.98
C ILE A 152 2.17 -19.73 6.89
N LYS A 153 0.89 -19.38 6.74
CA LYS A 153 -0.19 -20.00 7.52
C LYS A 153 -0.30 -21.50 7.30
N SER A 154 -0.04 -21.98 6.09
CA SER A 154 -0.07 -23.42 5.79
C SER A 154 1.01 -24.22 6.52
N GLN A 155 2.07 -23.57 7.01
CA GLN A 155 3.17 -24.22 7.73
C GLN A 155 2.91 -24.32 9.24
N TYR A 156 1.88 -23.66 9.76
CA TYR A 156 1.52 -23.79 11.17
C TYR A 156 0.89 -25.16 11.45
N ILE A 157 1.23 -25.72 12.60
CA ILE A 157 0.61 -26.93 13.13
C ILE A 157 -0.88 -26.62 13.36
N GLY A 158 -1.76 -27.51 12.90
CA GLY A 158 -3.21 -27.30 12.96
C GLY A 158 -3.72 -27.10 14.38
N ASP A 159 -4.73 -26.24 14.53
CA ASP A 159 -5.34 -25.87 15.82
C ASP A 159 -5.77 -27.10 16.66
N SER A 160 -6.17 -28.19 15.99
CA SER A 160 -6.54 -29.44 16.65
C SER A 160 -5.38 -30.13 17.38
N PHE A 161 -4.16 -30.01 16.87
CA PHE A 161 -2.97 -30.58 17.50
C PHE A 161 -2.47 -29.70 18.65
N PHE A 162 -2.62 -28.37 18.52
CA PHE A 162 -2.30 -27.43 19.60
C PHE A 162 -3.22 -27.59 20.81
N LEU A 163 -4.52 -27.80 20.60
CA LEU A 163 -5.49 -28.01 21.70
C LEU A 163 -5.31 -29.33 22.45
N ASN A 164 -4.69 -30.34 21.83
CA ASN A 164 -4.38 -31.61 22.50
C ASN A 164 -3.06 -31.57 23.29
N LEU A 165 -2.37 -30.42 23.32
CA LEU A 165 -1.10 -30.24 24.03
C LEU A 165 -1.27 -29.68 25.46
N PHE A 166 -2.50 -29.33 25.87
CA PHE A 166 -2.90 -28.82 27.18
C PHE A 166 -4.11 -29.58 27.72
#